data_AF-V7B511-F1
#
_entry.id   AF-V7B511-F1
#
_cell.length_a   1.000
_cell.length_b   1.000
_cell.length_c   1.000
_cell.angle_alpha   90.00
_cell.angle_beta   90.00
_cell.angle_gamma   90.00
#
_symmetry.space_group_name_H-M   'P 1'
#
loop_
_entity.id
_entity.type
_entity.pdbx_description
1 polymer ?
#
loop_
_entity_poly.entity_id
_entity_poly.type
_entity_poly.pdbx_seq_one_letter_code
_entity_poly.pdbx_strand_id
1 'polypeptide(L)'
;TEILIVVEGTLYVGFVTSNQDGNRLFTKVLNKGDVFVFPIGLIHFQLNVGYGNAVAIAALSSQNPGTITIANALFKANPSISPEVLTKAFQVNKTIIDYLQKQFWSDNNN
;
A
#
# COMPACT_ATOMS: atom_id res chain seq x y z
N THR A 1 0.97 -2.94 14.76
CA THR A 1 2.08 -3.47 13.96
C THR A 1 1.55 -4.63 13.18
N GLU A 2 2.05 -4.86 11.99
CA GLU A 2 1.75 -6.06 11.20
C GLU A 2 3.02 -6.90 11.06
N ILE A 3 2.89 -8.22 11.19
CA ILE A 3 3.92 -9.19 10.84
C ILE A 3 3.38 -10.06 9.71
N LEU A 4 4.18 -10.27 8.68
CA LEU A 4 3.82 -11.05 7.49
C LEU A 4 4.81 -12.18 7.31
N ILE A 5 4.30 -13.40 7.16
CA ILE A 5 5.09 -14.60 6.79
C ILE A 5 4.62 -15.10 5.43
N VAL A 6 5.57 -15.35 4.53
CA VAL A 6 5.27 -15.97 3.23
C VAL A 6 5.20 -17.49 3.40
N VAL A 7 4.08 -18.09 3.02
CA VAL A 7 3.89 -19.55 3.07
C VAL A 7 4.00 -20.20 1.68
N GLU A 8 3.85 -19.42 0.61
CA GLU A 8 4.04 -19.84 -0.78
C GLU A 8 4.44 -18.65 -1.68
N GLY A 9 5.24 -18.91 -2.72
CA GLY A 9 5.63 -17.91 -3.72
C GLY A 9 6.73 -16.94 -3.27
N THR A 10 6.79 -15.79 -3.95
CA THR A 10 7.81 -14.76 -3.76
C THR A 10 7.18 -13.37 -3.78
N LEU A 11 7.37 -12.60 -2.70
CA LEU A 11 6.80 -11.26 -2.54
C LEU A 11 7.90 -10.20 -2.42
N TYR A 12 7.86 -9.19 -3.27
CA TYR A 12 8.56 -7.93 -3.06
C TYR A 12 7.74 -7.06 -2.11
N VAL A 13 8.26 -6.81 -0.90
CA VAL A 13 7.56 -6.04 0.12
C VAL A 13 8.38 -4.83 0.56
N GLY A 14 7.72 -3.81 1.09
CA GLY A 14 8.43 -2.70 1.71
C GLY A 14 7.53 -1.70 2.40
N PHE A 15 8.14 -0.82 3.19
CA PHE A 15 7.48 0.33 3.79
C PHE A 15 8.32 1.60 3.60
N VAL A 16 7.65 2.74 3.65
CA VAL A 16 8.27 4.06 3.60
C VAL A 16 8.12 4.70 4.96
N THR A 17 9.23 5.21 5.50
CA THR A 17 9.25 5.93 6.78
C THR A 17 8.61 7.31 6.66
N SER A 18 8.41 7.96 7.81
CA SER A 18 7.79 9.28 7.88
C SER A 18 8.68 10.39 7.30
N ASN A 19 8.11 11.58 7.11
CA ASN A 19 8.87 12.75 6.64
C ASN A 19 10.07 13.07 7.54
N GLN A 20 9.94 12.84 8.85
CA GLN A 20 11.00 13.07 9.85
C GLN A 20 12.22 12.17 9.63
N ASP A 21 12.01 11.01 9.02
CA ASP A 21 13.03 10.02 8.69
C ASP A 21 13.43 10.07 7.20
N GLY A 22 13.01 11.12 6.49
CA GLY A 22 13.39 11.38 5.10
C GLY A 22 12.67 10.50 4.08
N ASN A 23 11.46 9.99 4.38
CA ASN A 23 10.70 9.12 3.47
C ASN A 23 11.54 7.94 2.94
N ARG A 24 12.40 7.39 3.80
CA ARG A 24 13.29 6.29 3.44
C ARG A 24 12.50 5.02 3.19
N LEU A 25 12.77 4.37 2.05
CA LEU A 25 12.25 3.06 1.69
C LEU A 25 13.06 1.94 2.36
N PHE A 26 12.36 1.03 3.02
CA PHE A 26 12.87 -0.27 3.46
C PHE A 26 12.17 -1.36 2.68
N THR A 27 12.93 -2.26 2.05
CA THR A 27 12.34 -3.27 1.17
C THR A 27 13.16 -4.55 1.14
N LYS A 28 12.49 -5.65 0.82
CA LYS A 28 13.10 -6.97 0.61
C LYS A 28 12.21 -7.83 -0.30
N VAL A 29 12.84 -8.74 -1.05
CA VAL A 29 12.16 -9.87 -1.67
C VAL A 29 12.12 -11.02 -0.69
N LEU A 30 10.92 -11.44 -0.30
CA LEU A 30 10.65 -12.55 0.62
C LEU A 30 10.31 -13.80 -0.19
N ASN A 31 10.82 -14.94 0.26
CA ASN A 31 10.45 -16.27 -0.23
C ASN A 31 9.70 -17.03 0.88
N LYS A 32 9.15 -18.21 0.53
CA LYS A 32 8.54 -19.11 1.51
C LYS A 32 9.42 -19.28 2.77
N GLY A 33 8.82 -19.02 3.93
CA GLY A 33 9.47 -19.08 5.25
C GLY A 33 10.05 -17.75 5.72
N ASP A 34 10.25 -16.77 4.84
CA ASP A 34 10.70 -15.43 5.24
C ASP A 34 9.59 -14.65 5.94
N VAL A 35 10.01 -13.79 6.87
CA VAL A 35 9.16 -12.94 7.68
C VAL A 35 9.55 -11.48 7.51
N PHE A 36 8.57 -10.58 7.55
CA PHE A 36 8.77 -9.14 7.51
C PHE A 36 7.81 -8.42 8.46
N VAL A 37 8.25 -7.31 9.05
CA VAL A 37 7.48 -6.53 10.03
C VAL A 37 7.23 -5.14 9.49
N PHE A 38 5.96 -4.72 9.51
CA PHE A 38 5.54 -3.37 9.15
C PHE A 38 5.21 -2.57 10.43
N PRO A 39 5.94 -1.47 10.71
CA PRO A 39 5.64 -0.59 11.83
C PRO A 39 4.24 0.06 11.73
N ILE A 40 3.66 0.42 12.88
CA ILE A 40 2.33 1.05 12.95
C ILE A 40 2.29 2.34 12.13
N GLY A 41 1.25 2.49 11.30
CA GLY A 41 0.92 3.75 10.64
C GLY A 41 1.80 4.11 9.43
N LEU A 42 2.80 3.29 9.09
CA LEU A 42 3.62 3.51 7.92
C LEU A 42 2.97 2.93 6.67
N ILE A 43 3.08 3.66 5.55
CA ILE A 43 2.65 3.19 4.24
C ILE A 43 3.56 2.03 3.85
N HIS A 44 2.96 0.90 3.49
CA HIS A 44 3.66 -0.28 3.04
C HIS A 44 2.96 -0.92 1.84
N PHE A 45 3.66 -1.84 1.18
CA PHE A 45 3.18 -2.53 -0.02
C PHE A 45 3.71 -3.96 -0.08
N GLN A 46 3.05 -4.77 -0.89
CA GLN A 46 3.45 -6.09 -1.31
C GLN A 46 3.19 -6.22 -2.82
N LEU A 47 4.08 -6.90 -3.54
CA LEU A 47 3.96 -7.21 -4.96
C LEU A 47 4.43 -8.64 -5.20
N ASN A 48 3.60 -9.47 -5.83
CA ASN A 48 4.05 -10.78 -6.29
C ASN A 48 4.99 -10.60 -7.48
N VAL A 49 6.23 -11.06 -7.34
CA VAL A 49 7.27 -10.99 -8.37
C VAL A 49 7.76 -12.38 -8.79
N GLY A 50 7.17 -13.43 -8.21
CA GLY A 50 7.45 -14.82 -8.55
C GLY A 50 6.60 -15.33 -9.70
N TYR A 51 6.81 -16.61 -10.03
CA TYR A 51 5.94 -17.33 -10.97
C TYR A 51 4.77 -17.96 -10.22
N GLY A 52 3.54 -17.72 -10.69
CA GLY A 52 2.32 -18.27 -10.09
C GLY A 52 1.85 -17.49 -8.86
N ASN A 53 0.99 -18.12 -8.06
CA ASN A 53 0.38 -17.49 -6.90
C ASN A 53 1.38 -17.37 -5.73
N ALA A 54 1.26 -16.30 -4.95
CA ALA A 54 1.92 -16.15 -3.67
C ALA A 54 0.89 -16.12 -2.54
N VAL A 55 1.22 -16.74 -1.42
CA VAL A 55 0.34 -16.80 -0.24
C VAL A 55 1.14 -16.36 0.98
N ALA A 56 0.57 -15.45 1.75
CA ALA A 56 1.14 -14.97 3.00
C ALA A 56 0.08 -14.91 4.09
N ILE A 57 0.52 -15.05 5.34
CA ILE A 57 -0.32 -14.87 6.51
C ILE A 57 0.17 -13.62 7.23
N ALA A 58 -0.74 -12.66 7.44
CA ALA A 58 -0.48 -11.45 8.21
C ALA A 58 -1.16 -11.54 9.58
N ALA A 59 -0.44 -11.18 10.63
CA ALA A 59 -0.98 -11.01 11.97
C ALA A 59 -0.79 -9.56 12.43
N LEU A 60 -1.82 -9.00 13.06
CA LEU A 60 -1.83 -7.61 13.50
C LEU A 60 -1.95 -7.54 15.01
N SER A 61 -1.25 -6.58 15.61
CA SER A 61 -1.20 -6.39 17.08
C SER A 61 -2.46 -5.72 17.66
N SER A 62 -3.60 -5.77 16.95
CA SER A 62 -4.89 -5.19 17.34
C SER A 62 -6.02 -6.04 16.79
N GLN A 63 -7.08 -6.22 17.57
CA GLN A 63 -8.33 -6.87 17.13
C GLN A 63 -9.09 -6.02 16.08
N ASN A 64 -8.81 -4.72 16.03
CA ASN A 64 -9.37 -3.80 15.05
C ASN A 64 -8.25 -2.90 14.51
N PRO A 65 -7.40 -3.43 13.61
CA PRO A 65 -6.25 -2.70 13.11
C PRO A 65 -6.66 -1.57 12.15
N GLY A 66 -7.80 -1.71 11.48
CA GLY A 66 -8.20 -0.85 10.37
C GLY A 66 -7.24 -0.94 9.17
N THR A 67 -7.69 -0.47 8.00
CA THR A 67 -6.86 -0.40 6.80
C THR A 67 -7.19 0.87 6.02
N ILE A 68 -6.15 1.57 5.56
CA ILE A 68 -6.29 2.73 4.67
C ILE A 68 -5.61 2.39 3.33
N THR A 69 -6.40 1.98 2.34
CA THR A 69 -5.89 1.82 0.98
C THR A 69 -5.68 3.20 0.36
N ILE A 70 -4.41 3.57 0.14
CA ILE A 70 -4.02 4.94 -0.25
C ILE A 70 -4.79 5.46 -1.47
N ALA A 71 -4.87 4.69 -2.55
CA ALA A 71 -5.59 5.11 -3.76
C ALA A 71 -7.09 5.31 -3.51
N ASN A 72 -7.73 4.45 -2.71
CA ASN A 72 -9.14 4.63 -2.34
C ASN A 72 -9.33 5.88 -1.47
N ALA A 73 -8.48 6.09 -0.47
CA ALA A 73 -8.57 7.23 0.42
C ALA A 73 -8.38 8.57 -0.33
N LEU A 74 -7.51 8.61 -1.33
CA LEU A 74 -7.22 9.84 -2.09
C LEU A 74 -8.21 10.07 -3.25
N PHE A 75 -8.60 9.02 -3.97
CA PHE A 75 -9.32 9.15 -5.23
C PHE A 75 -10.77 8.63 -5.21
N LYS A 76 -11.18 7.91 -4.16
CA LYS A 76 -12.55 7.39 -3.97
C LYS A 76 -13.17 7.78 -2.62
N ALA A 77 -12.64 8.81 -1.96
CA ALA A 77 -13.29 9.38 -0.78
C ALA A 77 -14.76 9.73 -1.06
N ASN A 78 -15.62 9.58 -0.06
CA ASN A 78 -17.03 9.95 -0.16
C ASN A 78 -17.42 10.87 1.02
N PRO A 79 -17.64 12.18 0.79
CA PRO A 79 -17.57 12.88 -0.49
C PRO A 79 -16.14 12.97 -1.06
N SER A 80 -16.02 13.16 -2.38
CA SER A 80 -14.71 13.24 -3.06
C SER A 80 -13.87 14.41 -2.57
N ILE A 81 -12.55 14.22 -2.46
CA ILE A 81 -11.61 15.31 -2.26
C ILE A 81 -11.68 16.25 -3.47
N SER A 82 -11.68 17.57 -3.20
CA SER A 82 -11.69 18.59 -4.25
C SER A 82 -10.56 18.35 -5.25
N PRO A 83 -10.83 18.34 -6.57
CA PRO A 83 -9.79 18.25 -7.58
C PRO A 83 -8.72 19.33 -7.44
N GLU A 84 -9.06 20.52 -6.92
CA GLU A 84 -8.08 21.59 -6.69
C GLU A 84 -7.03 21.23 -5.63
N VAL A 85 -7.44 20.51 -4.59
CA VAL A 85 -6.50 20.03 -3.56
C VAL A 85 -5.55 19.00 -4.17
N LEU A 86 -6.09 18.05 -4.93
CA LEU A 86 -5.31 16.97 -5.53
C LEU A 86 -4.40 17.49 -6.66
N THR A 87 -4.84 18.44 -7.49
CA THR A 87 -3.97 19.02 -8.53
C THR A 87 -2.78 19.76 -7.93
N LYS A 88 -2.99 20.50 -6.83
CA LYS A 88 -1.91 21.18 -6.11
C LYS A 88 -0.98 20.19 -5.40
N ALA A 89 -1.54 19.18 -4.73
CA ALA A 89 -0.76 18.18 -3.99
C ALA A 89 0.12 17.31 -4.91
N PHE A 90 -0.43 16.88 -6.04
CA PHE A 90 0.28 16.04 -7.01
C PHE A 90 1.02 16.82 -8.10
N GLN A 91 0.86 18.15 -8.15
CA GLN A 91 1.46 19.04 -9.17
C GLN A 91 1.13 18.62 -10.61
N VAL A 92 -0.12 18.20 -10.84
CA VAL A 92 -0.63 17.77 -12.15
C VAL A 92 -1.87 18.55 -12.54
N ASN A 93 -2.24 18.48 -13.82
CA ASN A 93 -3.47 19.11 -14.31
C ASN A 93 -4.73 18.34 -13.84
N LYS A 94 -5.88 19.01 -13.95
CA LYS A 94 -7.18 18.46 -13.55
C LYS A 94 -7.56 17.19 -14.33
N THR A 95 -7.18 17.08 -15.60
CA THR A 95 -7.51 15.91 -16.43
C THR A 95 -6.90 14.62 -15.88
N ILE A 96 -5.68 14.69 -15.34
CA ILE A 96 -5.04 13.55 -14.67
C ILE A 96 -5.78 13.18 -13.38
N ILE A 97 -6.15 14.16 -12.56
CA ILE A 97 -6.91 13.91 -11.32
C ILE A 97 -8.29 13.33 -11.63
N ASP A 98 -9.02 13.89 -12.59
CA ASP A 98 -10.32 13.38 -13.01
C ASP A 98 -10.21 11.93 -13.52
N TYR A 99 -9.11 11.59 -14.21
CA TYR A 99 -8.83 10.22 -14.63
C TYR A 99 -8.59 9.29 -13.44
N LEU A 100 -7.76 9.69 -12.47
CA LEU A 100 -7.44 8.90 -11.27
C LEU A 100 -8.69 8.68 -10.38
N GLN A 101 -9.56 9.69 -10.24
CA GLN A 101 -10.82 9.58 -9.50
C GLN A 101 -11.83 8.62 -10.17
N LYS A 102 -11.73 8.40 -11.49
CA LYS A 102 -12.58 7.47 -12.22
C LYS A 102 -12.05 6.02 -12.23
N GLN A 103 -10.79 5.79 -11.87
CA GLN A 103 -10.23 4.44 -11.87
C GLN A 103 -10.88 3.54 -10.82
N PHE A 104 -10.87 2.24 -11.08
CA PHE A 104 -11.30 1.23 -10.13
C PHE A 104 -10.10 0.76 -9.30
N TRP A 105 -10.07 1.17 -8.03
CA TRP A 105 -8.99 0.84 -7.08
C TRP A 105 -9.35 -0.31 -6.12
N SER A 106 -10.16 -1.28 -6.56
CA SER A 106 -10.51 -2.50 -5.79
C SER A 106 -9.40 -3.56 -5.92
N ASP A 107 -9.16 -4.30 -4.83
CA ASP A 107 -8.23 -5.43 -4.66
C ASP A 107 -7.39 -5.83 -5.89
N ASN A 108 -6.16 -5.31 -5.96
CA ASN A 108 -5.18 -5.64 -6.99
C ASN A 108 -4.45 -6.98 -6.69
N ASN A 109 -5.12 -7.93 -6.01
CA ASN A 109 -4.56 -9.23 -5.64
C ASN A 109 -4.58 -10.23 -6.80
N ASN A 110 -4.10 -9.82 -7.98
CA ASN A 110 -3.87 -10.72 -9.13
C ASN A 110 -2.45 -11.27 -9.10
#